data_AF-A0A1W9PXV6-F1
#
_entry.id   AF-A0A1W9PXV6-F1
#
_cell.length_a   1.000
_cell.length_b   1.000
_cell.length_c   1.000
_cell.angle_alpha   90.00
_cell.angle_beta   90.00
_cell.angle_gamma   90.00
#
_symmetry.space_group_name_H-M   'P 1'
#
loop_
_entity.id
_entity.type
_entity.pdbx_description
1 polymer ?
#
loop_
_entity_poly.entity_id
_entity_poly.type
_entity_poly.pdbx_seq_one_letter_code
_entity_poly.pdbx_strand_id
1 'polypeptide(L)'
;MFFLVIGVLLAGSTAYALVQAQQQVPSDKIYEQAKQDAMGICPPIFLRDENGNVINPVTGVNADVPYSPKQTCGKCHDYGKITEGFHFMQGKGEKMTAGYAALYPWCTTPGQYGGRW
;
A
#
# COMPACT_ATOMS: atom_id res chain seq x y z
N MET A 1 23.95 -27.02 -67.72
CA MET A 1 23.21 -25.87 -67.13
C MET A 1 22.21 -26.42 -66.14
N PHE A 2 22.51 -26.39 -64.84
CA PHE A 2 21.52 -26.41 -63.74
C PHE A 2 22.30 -26.15 -62.44
N PHE A 3 22.50 -24.87 -62.12
CA PHE A 3 22.95 -24.45 -60.79
C PHE A 3 21.70 -24.29 -59.93
N LEU A 4 21.52 -25.18 -58.95
CA LEU A 4 20.52 -25.02 -57.91
C LEU A 4 21.24 -24.49 -56.66
N VAL A 5 20.89 -23.26 -56.32
CA VAL A 5 21.46 -22.45 -55.24
C VAL A 5 21.20 -23.15 -53.90
N ILE A 6 22.26 -23.69 -53.28
CA ILE A 6 22.21 -24.20 -51.91
C ILE A 6 22.28 -23.00 -50.96
N GLY A 7 21.31 -22.96 -50.06
CA GLY A 7 20.91 -21.79 -49.29
C GLY A 7 21.95 -21.27 -48.30
N VAL A 8 21.92 -19.95 -48.19
CA VAL A 8 22.48 -19.12 -47.13
C VAL A 8 21.68 -19.36 -45.85
N LEU A 9 22.22 -20.10 -44.86
CA LEU A 9 21.69 -20.10 -43.48
C LEU A 9 22.79 -20.50 -42.47
N LEU A 10 23.77 -19.63 -42.18
CA LEU A 10 24.75 -19.87 -41.09
C LEU A 10 25.15 -18.61 -40.29
N ALA A 11 24.27 -17.62 -40.13
CA ALA A 11 24.62 -16.40 -39.37
C ALA A 11 23.54 -15.93 -38.38
N GLY A 12 22.77 -16.84 -37.78
CA GLY A 12 21.61 -16.47 -36.96
C GLY A 12 21.63 -16.86 -35.48
N SER A 13 22.64 -17.59 -34.98
CA SER A 13 22.49 -18.30 -33.71
C SER A 13 23.37 -17.83 -32.54
N THR A 14 24.31 -16.90 -32.73
CA THR A 14 25.15 -16.42 -31.61
C THR A 14 24.59 -15.20 -30.88
N ALA A 15 23.70 -14.41 -31.49
CA ALA A 15 23.09 -13.25 -30.85
C ALA A 15 21.90 -13.61 -29.92
N TYR A 16 21.21 -14.73 -30.18
CA TYR A 16 20.05 -15.14 -29.38
C TYR A 16 20.43 -15.60 -27.95
N ALA A 17 21.66 -16.07 -27.73
CA ALA A 17 22.11 -16.52 -26.42
C ALA A 17 22.47 -15.38 -25.45
N LEU A 18 22.77 -14.17 -25.95
CA LEU A 18 23.18 -13.03 -25.11
C LEU A 18 21.99 -12.19 -24.61
N VAL A 19 20.83 -12.28 -25.27
CA VAL A 19 19.61 -11.54 -24.88
C VAL A 19 18.87 -12.22 -23.72
N GLN A 20 19.12 -13.50 -23.44
CA GLN A 20 18.46 -14.22 -22.34
C GLN A 20 19.17 -14.09 -20.98
N ALA A 21 20.29 -13.38 -20.91
CA ALA A 21 21.01 -13.13 -19.65
C ALA A 21 20.36 -12.02 -18.78
N GLN A 22 19.33 -11.33 -19.30
CA GLN A 22 18.49 -10.46 -18.47
C GLN A 22 17.45 -11.31 -17.74
N GLN A 23 17.96 -12.13 -16.83
CA GLN A 23 17.23 -13.04 -15.97
C GLN A 23 16.14 -12.24 -15.26
N GLN A 24 14.88 -12.47 -15.64
CA GLN A 24 13.71 -11.97 -14.92
C GLN A 24 13.86 -12.42 -13.47
N VAL A 25 14.22 -11.50 -12.57
CA VAL A 25 14.12 -11.76 -11.14
C VAL A 25 12.63 -11.99 -10.88
N PRO A 26 12.21 -13.18 -10.39
CA PRO A 26 10.80 -13.44 -10.15
C PRO A 26 10.25 -12.37 -9.22
N SER A 27 9.13 -11.75 -9.60
CA SER A 27 8.44 -10.69 -8.85
C SER A 27 8.34 -10.99 -7.36
N ASP A 28 8.19 -12.27 -7.01
CA ASP A 28 8.02 -12.77 -5.66
C ASP A 28 9.25 -12.53 -4.77
N LYS A 29 10.47 -12.60 -5.34
CA LYS A 29 11.69 -12.28 -4.59
C LYS A 29 11.81 -10.79 -4.30
N ILE A 30 11.41 -9.94 -5.24
CA ILE A 30 11.39 -8.49 -5.04
C ILE A 30 10.34 -8.13 -3.99
N TYR A 31 9.16 -8.77 -4.05
CA TYR A 31 8.09 -8.57 -3.08
C TYR A 31 8.48 -9.01 -1.66
N GLU A 32 9.05 -10.21 -1.49
CA GLU A 32 9.46 -10.68 -0.17
C GLU A 32 10.61 -9.84 0.41
N GLN A 33 11.56 -9.38 -0.42
CA GLN A 33 12.60 -8.46 0.05
C GLN A 33 12.00 -7.12 0.52
N ALA A 34 11.11 -6.51 -0.28
CA ALA A 34 10.46 -5.26 0.08
C ALA A 34 9.63 -5.38 1.37
N LYS A 35 9.00 -6.53 1.60
CA LYS A 35 8.29 -6.83 2.85
C LYS A 35 9.24 -6.91 4.04
N GLN A 36 10.39 -7.57 3.92
CA GLN A 36 11.40 -7.61 4.99
C GLN A 36 11.95 -6.22 5.30
N ASP A 37 12.25 -5.42 4.27
CA ASP A 37 12.72 -4.04 4.43
C ASP A 37 11.67 -3.18 5.13
N ALA A 38 10.39 -3.33 4.75
CA ALA A 38 9.27 -2.64 5.39
C ALA A 38 9.06 -3.06 6.85
N MET A 39 9.33 -4.31 7.22
CA MET A 39 9.16 -4.82 8.59
C MET A 39 10.09 -4.16 9.62
N GLY A 40 11.22 -3.57 9.19
CA GLY A 40 12.10 -2.77 10.06
C GLY A 40 11.53 -1.40 10.44
N ILE A 41 10.57 -0.88 9.67
CA ILE A 41 9.94 0.44 9.85
C ILE A 41 8.50 0.30 10.36
N CYS A 42 7.77 -0.67 9.79
CA CYS A 42 6.38 -0.99 10.08
C CYS A 42 6.29 -2.49 10.39
N PRO A 43 6.48 -2.90 11.65
CA PRO A 43 6.30 -4.30 12.02
C PRO A 43 4.86 -4.74 11.71
N PRO A 44 4.60 -6.05 11.53
CA PRO A 44 3.25 -6.54 11.35
C PRO A 44 2.36 -6.11 12.53
N ILE A 45 1.37 -5.25 12.27
CA ILE A 45 0.38 -4.80 13.25
C ILE A 45 -0.98 -5.38 12.90
N PHE A 46 -1.70 -5.85 13.92
CA PHE A 46 -3.11 -6.19 13.77
C PHE A 46 -3.95 -4.94 13.94
N LEU A 47 -4.81 -4.65 12.96
CA LEU A 47 -5.88 -3.67 13.12
C LEU A 47 -6.83 -4.12 14.22
N ARG A 48 -7.42 -3.16 14.95
CA ARG A 48 -8.35 -3.42 16.04
C ARG A 48 -9.56 -2.52 15.99
N ASP A 49 -10.70 -3.01 16.47
CA ASP A 49 -11.93 -2.23 16.65
C ASP A 49 -11.88 -1.35 17.93
N GLU A 50 -12.96 -0.64 18.25
CA GLU A 50 -13.04 0.22 19.44
C GLU A 50 -12.89 -0.54 20.77
N ASN A 51 -13.32 -1.80 20.79
CA ASN A 51 -13.27 -2.70 21.94
C ASN A 51 -11.90 -3.40 22.06
N GLY A 52 -11.03 -3.22 21.07
CA GLY A 52 -9.71 -3.82 21.00
C GLY A 52 -9.68 -5.21 20.37
N ASN A 53 -10.79 -5.70 19.82
CA ASN A 53 -10.84 -6.96 19.09
C ASN A 53 -10.06 -6.84 17.78
N VAL A 54 -9.41 -7.92 17.35
CA VAL A 54 -8.65 -7.93 16.09
C VAL A 54 -9.60 -7.83 14.90
N ILE A 55 -9.25 -7.00 13.93
CA ILE A 55 -9.84 -6.95 12.60
C ILE A 55 -8.87 -7.64 11.64
N ASN A 56 -9.37 -8.65 10.93
CA ASN A 56 -8.62 -9.32 9.86
C ASN A 56 -9.48 -9.37 8.58
N PRO A 57 -9.29 -8.40 7.66
CA PRO A 57 -10.06 -8.34 6.42
C PRO A 57 -9.79 -9.51 5.47
N VAL A 58 -8.61 -10.15 5.57
CA VAL A 58 -8.24 -11.29 4.71
C VAL A 58 -9.05 -12.54 5.05
N THR A 59 -9.31 -12.75 6.34
CA THR A 59 -10.09 -13.91 6.82
C THR A 59 -11.54 -13.55 7.17
N GLY A 60 -11.97 -12.31 6.96
CA GLY A 60 -13.32 -11.84 7.25
C GLY A 60 -13.64 -11.61 8.73
N VAL A 61 -12.65 -11.70 9.64
CA VAL A 61 -12.89 -11.52 11.08
C VAL A 61 -13.07 -10.04 11.37
N ASN A 62 -14.26 -9.65 11.86
CA ASN A 62 -14.63 -8.26 12.15
C ASN A 62 -14.33 -7.32 10.95
N ALA A 63 -14.50 -7.79 9.71
CA ALA A 63 -14.13 -7.02 8.53
C ALA A 63 -15.10 -5.87 8.21
N ASP A 64 -16.24 -5.83 8.88
CA ASP A 64 -17.35 -4.89 8.72
C ASP A 64 -17.38 -3.79 9.80
N VAL A 65 -16.49 -3.84 10.79
CA VAL A 65 -16.43 -2.84 11.87
C VAL A 65 -15.34 -1.80 11.62
N PRO A 66 -15.51 -0.55 12.09
CA PRO A 66 -14.50 0.48 11.93
C PRO A 66 -13.24 0.17 12.76
N TYR A 67 -12.08 0.49 12.18
CA TYR A 67 -10.81 0.38 12.90
C TYR A 67 -10.65 1.53 13.91
N SER A 68 -9.97 1.25 15.02
CA SER A 68 -9.63 2.23 16.05
C SER A 68 -8.14 2.54 16.01
N PRO A 69 -7.73 3.76 15.60
CA PRO A 69 -6.35 4.20 15.71
C PRO A 69 -5.84 4.13 17.16
N LYS A 70 -6.72 4.41 18.14
CA LYS A 70 -6.38 4.36 19.57
C LYS A 70 -6.04 2.94 20.02
N GLN A 71 -6.85 1.95 19.65
CA GLN A 71 -6.60 0.56 20.05
C GLN A 71 -5.50 -0.10 19.22
N THR A 72 -5.24 0.39 18.00
CA THR A 72 -4.21 -0.16 17.09
C THR A 72 -2.84 0.47 17.37
N CYS A 73 -2.69 1.77 17.15
CA CYS A 73 -1.42 2.48 17.30
C CYS A 73 -1.05 2.70 18.77
N GLY A 74 -2.06 2.89 19.64
CA GLY A 74 -1.88 3.11 21.08
C GLY A 74 -1.30 1.91 21.84
N LYS A 75 -1.12 0.75 21.21
CA LYS A 75 -0.41 -0.40 21.80
C LYS A 75 1.10 -0.22 21.79
N CYS A 76 1.62 0.55 20.85
CA CYS A 76 3.06 0.75 20.64
C CYS A 76 3.50 2.21 20.82
N HIS A 77 2.58 3.16 20.68
CA HIS A 77 2.85 4.58 20.79
C HIS A 77 1.97 5.23 21.85
N ASP A 78 2.44 6.32 22.46
CA ASP A 78 1.56 7.20 23.22
C ASP A 78 0.55 7.83 22.25
N TYR A 79 -0.70 7.37 22.36
CA TYR A 79 -1.76 7.82 21.47
C TYR A 79 -2.02 9.32 21.59
N GLY A 80 -1.94 9.87 22.82
CA GLY A 80 -2.05 11.31 23.02
C GLY A 80 -0.98 12.05 22.24
N LYS A 81 0.26 11.60 22.35
CA LYS A 81 1.39 12.24 21.68
C LYS A 81 1.29 12.21 20.15
N ILE A 82 0.96 11.06 19.55
CA ILE A 82 0.89 10.97 18.07
C ILE A 82 -0.25 11.82 17.50
N THR A 83 -1.35 12.00 18.24
CA THR A 83 -2.47 12.84 17.80
C THR A 83 -2.17 14.33 17.78
N GLU A 84 -1.02 14.76 18.33
CA GLU A 84 -0.54 16.14 18.21
C GLU A 84 0.07 16.43 16.83
N GLY A 85 0.32 15.40 16.01
CA GLY A 85 0.86 15.55 14.67
C GLY A 85 -0.06 16.39 13.78
N PHE A 86 0.54 17.20 12.90
CA PHE A 86 -0.20 18.16 12.06
C PHE A 86 -1.39 17.53 11.32
N HIS A 87 -1.20 16.36 10.70
CA HIS A 87 -2.26 15.69 9.95
C HIS A 87 -3.41 15.22 10.84
N PHE A 88 -3.18 14.87 12.11
CA PHE A 88 -4.26 14.55 13.04
C PHE A 88 -5.04 15.79 13.49
N MET A 89 -4.44 16.98 13.43
CA MET A 89 -5.05 18.22 13.92
C MET A 89 -5.58 19.13 12.81
N GLN A 90 -5.25 18.84 11.55
CA GLN A 90 -5.64 19.63 10.40
C GLN A 90 -7.17 19.72 10.27
N GLY A 91 -7.72 20.93 10.28
CA GLY A 91 -9.16 21.18 10.22
C GLY A 91 -9.88 21.09 11.57
N LYS A 92 -9.20 20.70 12.66
CA LYS A 92 -9.83 20.57 13.97
C LYS A 92 -10.34 21.93 14.46
N GLY A 93 -11.65 22.03 14.67
CA GLY A 93 -12.32 23.26 15.11
C GLY A 93 -12.59 24.27 13.99
N GLU A 94 -12.19 23.98 12.76
CA GLU A 94 -12.55 24.79 11.60
C GLU A 94 -14.00 24.50 11.17
N LYS A 95 -14.71 25.55 10.76
CA LYS A 95 -16.11 25.43 10.32
C LYS A 95 -16.18 24.86 8.91
N MET A 96 -17.02 23.84 8.73
CA MET A 96 -17.34 23.31 7.40
C MET A 96 -18.04 24.36 6.54
N THR A 97 -17.55 24.58 5.32
CA THR A 97 -18.23 25.46 4.35
C THR A 97 -19.38 24.71 3.67
N ALA A 98 -20.40 25.43 3.22
CA ALA A 98 -21.55 24.81 2.55
C ALA A 98 -21.15 24.03 1.28
N GLY A 99 -20.21 24.56 0.50
CA GLY A 99 -19.69 23.88 -0.69
C GLY A 99 -18.95 22.59 -0.36
N TYR A 100 -18.15 22.58 0.72
CA TYR A 100 -17.45 21.37 1.13
C TYR A 100 -18.41 20.32 1.68
N ALA A 101 -19.39 20.72 2.51
CA ALA A 101 -20.41 19.82 3.04
C ALA A 101 -21.26 19.17 1.93
N ALA A 102 -21.55 19.90 0.85
CA ALA A 102 -22.27 19.35 -0.30
C ALA A 102 -21.48 18.27 -1.06
N LEU A 103 -20.15 18.41 -1.14
CA LEU A 103 -19.27 17.46 -1.82
C LEU A 103 -18.89 16.27 -0.94
N TYR A 104 -18.74 16.49 0.37
CA TYR A 104 -18.28 15.49 1.33
C TYR A 104 -19.22 15.46 2.55
N PRO A 105 -20.45 14.95 2.40
CA PRO A 105 -21.47 14.99 3.45
C PRO A 105 -21.13 14.14 4.69
N TRP A 106 -20.16 13.22 4.57
CA TRP A 106 -19.67 12.40 5.67
C TRP A 106 -18.52 13.04 6.47
N CYS A 107 -17.94 14.15 5.98
CA CYS A 107 -16.86 14.85 6.69
C CYS A 107 -17.43 15.80 7.74
N THR A 108 -16.78 15.86 8.90
CA THR A 108 -17.19 16.74 10.01
C THR A 108 -16.40 18.04 10.08
N THR A 109 -15.21 18.06 9.49
CA THR A 109 -14.36 19.27 9.36
C THR A 109 -13.74 19.35 7.96
N PRO A 110 -13.28 20.54 7.50
CA PRO A 110 -12.71 20.69 6.15
C PRO A 110 -11.32 20.05 5.99
N GLY A 111 -10.66 19.66 7.08
CA GLY A 111 -9.31 19.07 7.09
C GLY A 111 -9.32 17.55 7.16
N GLN A 112 -8.31 16.98 7.82
CA GLN A 112 -8.16 15.54 8.02
C GLN A 112 -8.79 15.06 9.34
N TYR A 113 -8.97 15.98 10.30
CA TYR A 113 -9.62 15.68 11.56
C TYR A 113 -11.11 15.34 11.35
N GLY A 114 -11.45 14.05 11.38
CA GLY A 114 -12.81 13.60 11.03
C GLY A 114 -13.23 13.97 9.60
N GLY A 115 -12.22 14.04 8.72
CA GLY A 115 -12.32 14.52 7.35
C GLY A 115 -12.41 13.40 6.33
N ARG A 116 -11.92 13.67 5.11
CA ARG A 116 -12.12 12.82 3.93
C ARG A 116 -11.40 11.46 3.99
N TRP A 117 -10.44 11.28 4.88
CA TRP A 117 -9.50 10.15 4.89
C TRP A 117 -9.42 9.47 6.26
#